data_AF-A0ABD3EUV6-F1
#
_entry.id   AF-A0ABD3EUV6-F1
#
_cell.length_a   1.000
_cell.length_b   1.000
_cell.length_c   1.000
_cell.angle_alpha   90.00
_cell.angle_beta   90.00
_cell.angle_gamma   90.00
#
_symmetry.space_group_name_H-M   'P 1'
#
loop_
_entity.id
_entity.type
_entity.pdbx_description
1 polymer ?
#
loop_
_entity_poly.entity_id
_entity_poly.type
_entity_poly.pdbx_seq_one_letter_code
_entity_poly.pdbx_strand_id
1 'polypeptide(L)'
;MEKKPLATPSSRSTPRKTKKRVIKIKIRQQECTEELYETLKGRLAQELLCRWWYAMEWPPVKKSASKLHGVQELDGFPGAFIRVKGDDLGSIIDTRSSVGKPSFLHFFAMSSGELLKLLLQAYDKQMEVLAEHEGPDTPLMKELKKQRSSASRIDPEKADRSVRKVLNQFAELEREIKEVQALALKEEEEEEEDVGDDDDVDTADDYM
;
A
#
# COMPACT_ATOMS: atom_id res chain seq x y z
N MET A 1 -37.82 56.02 36.68
CA MET A 1 -36.41 55.61 36.82
C MET A 1 -36.40 54.32 37.63
N GLU A 2 -35.90 53.22 37.08
CA GLU A 2 -34.85 52.40 37.72
C GLU A 2 -34.53 51.19 36.84
N LYS A 3 -33.26 50.80 36.90
CA LYS A 3 -32.53 49.91 35.99
C LYS A 3 -32.48 48.49 36.56
N LYS A 4 -32.58 47.48 35.67
CA LYS A 4 -31.92 46.12 35.60
C LYS A 4 -31.26 45.54 36.88
N PRO A 5 -31.23 44.18 37.11
CA PRO A 5 -30.44 43.32 36.21
C PRO A 5 -30.68 41.78 36.13
N LEU A 6 -30.01 41.24 35.11
CA LEU A 6 -29.24 39.98 34.99
C LEU A 6 -29.89 38.59 34.86
N ALA A 7 -29.35 37.91 33.84
CA ALA A 7 -29.57 36.56 33.39
C ALA A 7 -28.97 35.48 34.30
N THR A 8 -29.57 34.29 34.25
CA THR A 8 -29.10 33.05 34.88
C THR A 8 -28.00 32.36 34.06
N PRO A 9 -27.09 31.62 34.73
CA PRO A 9 -25.85 31.12 34.13
C PRO A 9 -26.06 29.86 33.28
N SER A 10 -25.67 29.94 32.01
CA SER A 10 -25.51 28.79 31.11
C SER A 10 -24.32 27.94 31.55
N SER A 11 -24.57 26.64 31.72
CA SER A 11 -23.58 25.63 32.09
C SER A 11 -22.45 25.57 31.08
N ARG A 12 -21.26 25.97 31.52
CA ARG A 12 -20.01 25.92 30.75
C ARG A 12 -19.56 24.46 30.62
N SER A 13 -20.01 23.76 29.57
CA SER A 13 -19.41 22.48 29.17
C SER A 13 -17.98 22.75 28.71
N THR A 14 -17.00 22.22 29.45
CA THR A 14 -15.59 22.34 29.09
C THR A 14 -15.30 21.55 27.82
N PRO A 15 -14.54 22.11 26.86
CA PRO A 15 -14.17 21.38 25.66
C PRO A 15 -13.21 20.25 26.05
N ARG A 16 -13.65 19.00 25.85
CA ARG A 16 -12.79 17.82 25.94
C ARG A 16 -11.68 17.97 24.90
N LYS A 17 -10.47 18.27 25.37
CA LYS A 17 -9.26 18.28 24.55
C LYS A 17 -9.03 16.87 24.01
N THR A 18 -9.38 16.64 22.74
CA THR A 18 -8.91 15.45 22.01
C THR A 18 -7.38 15.54 21.96
N LYS A 19 -6.73 14.64 22.71
CA LYS A 19 -5.27 14.49 22.68
C LYS A 19 -4.89 14.09 21.27
N LYS A 20 -4.42 15.04 20.45
CA LYS A 20 -3.72 14.74 19.21
C LYS A 20 -2.57 13.81 19.58
N ARG A 21 -2.67 12.53 19.19
CA ARG A 21 -1.56 11.58 19.29
C ARG A 21 -0.47 12.10 18.36
N VAL A 22 0.52 12.76 18.93
CA VAL A 22 1.77 13.05 18.24
C VAL A 22 2.43 11.69 18.02
N ILE A 23 2.36 11.20 16.77
CA ILE A 23 3.10 10.01 16.36
C ILE A 23 4.57 10.42 16.42
N LYS A 24 5.25 10.07 17.52
CA LYS A 24 6.70 10.18 17.60
C LYS A 24 7.27 9.12 16.67
N ILE A 25 7.53 9.50 15.42
CA ILE A 25 8.38 8.72 14.54
C ILE A 25 9.72 8.63 15.27
N LYS A 26 10.13 7.42 15.68
CA LYS A 26 11.42 7.22 16.35
C LYS A 26 12.48 7.63 15.32
N ILE A 27 13.37 8.55 15.67
CA ILE A 27 14.44 9.06 14.78
C ILE A 27 15.22 7.92 14.09
N ARG A 28 15.40 6.78 14.77
CA ARG A 28 16.00 5.56 14.21
C ARG A 28 15.25 4.92 13.03
N GLN A 29 13.93 5.01 12.95
CA GLN A 29 13.17 4.49 11.81
C GLN A 29 13.46 5.30 10.55
N GLN A 30 13.68 6.62 10.69
CA GLN A 30 14.02 7.49 9.57
C GLN A 30 15.45 7.24 9.06
N GLU A 31 16.43 7.16 9.96
CA GLU A 31 17.82 6.83 9.63
C GLU A 31 17.93 5.45 8.96
N CYS A 32 17.18 4.46 9.48
CA CYS A 32 17.09 3.13 8.89
C CYS A 32 16.53 3.16 7.46
N THR A 33 15.47 3.92 7.21
CA THR A 33 14.92 4.04 5.86
C THR A 33 15.89 4.69 4.88
N GLU A 34 16.68 5.67 5.33
CA GLU A 34 17.69 6.33 4.48
C GLU A 34 18.81 5.36 4.08
N GLU A 35 19.37 4.60 5.03
CA GLU A 35 20.38 3.59 4.71
C GLU A 35 19.87 2.50 3.75
N LEU A 36 18.62 2.10 3.89
CA LEU A 36 18.02 1.12 3.00
C LEU A 36 17.81 1.69 1.60
N TYR A 37 17.41 2.96 1.49
CA TYR A 37 17.25 3.65 0.21
C TYR A 37 18.56 3.73 -0.59
N GLU A 38 19.70 3.82 0.09
CA GLU A 38 21.01 3.83 -0.58
C GLU A 38 21.42 2.45 -1.13
N THR A 39 20.78 1.36 -0.68
CA THR A 39 21.04 0.03 -1.22
C THR A 39 20.48 -0.15 -2.63
N LEU A 40 21.04 -1.09 -3.39
CA LEU A 40 20.52 -1.43 -4.72
C LEU A 40 19.06 -1.89 -4.67
N LYS A 41 18.67 -2.65 -3.64
CA LYS A 41 17.29 -3.08 -3.44
C LYS A 41 16.37 -1.92 -3.07
N GLY A 42 16.84 -1.02 -2.21
CA GLY A 42 16.09 0.19 -1.85
C GLY A 42 15.80 1.06 -3.06
N ARG A 43 16.80 1.24 -3.93
CA ARG A 43 16.63 1.93 -5.20
C ARG A 43 15.58 1.26 -6.09
N LEU A 44 15.60 -0.08 -6.23
CA LEU A 44 14.57 -0.81 -6.98
C LEU A 44 13.17 -0.56 -6.41
N ALA A 45 13.02 -0.65 -5.08
CA ALA A 45 11.74 -0.42 -4.41
C ALA A 45 11.24 1.03 -4.54
N GLN A 46 12.13 2.03 -4.40
CA GLN A 46 11.80 3.44 -4.61
C GLN A 46 11.37 3.73 -6.05
N GLU A 47 12.13 3.21 -7.01
CA GLU A 47 11.80 3.36 -8.41
C GLU A 47 10.45 2.70 -8.70
N LEU A 48 10.19 1.50 -8.18
CA LEU A 48 8.89 0.83 -8.36
C LEU A 48 7.74 1.61 -7.72
N LEU A 49 7.91 2.17 -6.52
CA LEU A 49 6.88 2.97 -5.83
C LEU A 49 6.38 4.16 -6.64
N CYS A 50 7.21 4.77 -7.49
CA CYS A 50 6.79 5.91 -8.30
C CYS A 50 5.88 5.52 -9.48
N ARG A 51 5.74 4.23 -9.76
CA ARG A 51 5.09 3.71 -10.99
C ARG A 51 4.43 2.35 -10.77
N TRP A 52 4.12 2.01 -9.53
CA TRP A 52 3.60 0.68 -9.16
C TRP A 52 2.30 0.36 -9.89
N TRP A 53 1.46 1.36 -10.12
CA TRP A 53 0.15 1.23 -10.78
C TRP A 53 0.24 0.75 -12.23
N TYR A 54 1.43 0.79 -12.84
CA TYR A 54 1.65 0.17 -14.16
C TYR A 54 1.90 -1.34 -14.04
N ALA A 55 2.52 -1.84 -12.97
CA ALA A 55 2.90 -3.25 -12.87
C ALA A 55 1.90 -4.12 -12.10
N MET A 56 1.19 -3.55 -11.13
CA MET A 56 0.33 -4.30 -10.23
C MET A 56 -0.99 -3.56 -9.96
N GLU A 57 -2.01 -4.34 -9.59
CA GLU A 57 -3.30 -3.84 -9.17
C GLU A 57 -3.40 -3.93 -7.64
N TRP A 58 -3.80 -2.84 -7.00
CA TRP A 58 -4.11 -2.81 -5.57
C TRP A 58 -5.06 -1.64 -5.27
N PRO A 59 -6.07 -1.83 -4.41
CA PRO A 59 -6.44 -3.07 -3.74
C PRO A 59 -7.00 -4.11 -4.73
N PRO A 60 -6.91 -5.42 -4.44
CA PRO A 60 -7.60 -6.43 -5.21
C PRO A 60 -9.11 -6.12 -5.20
N VAL A 61 -9.77 -6.27 -6.36
CA VAL A 61 -11.16 -5.86 -6.57
C VAL A 61 -12.14 -6.84 -5.90
N LYS A 62 -12.10 -6.98 -4.58
CA LYS A 62 -13.11 -7.74 -3.82
C LYS A 62 -14.32 -6.80 -3.57
N LYS A 63 -15.47 -7.14 -4.16
CA LYS A 63 -16.65 -6.26 -4.35
C LYS A 63 -17.62 -6.11 -3.16
N SER A 64 -17.29 -6.58 -1.96
CA SER A 64 -18.26 -6.56 -0.85
C SER A 64 -17.68 -5.94 0.41
N ALA A 65 -17.64 -4.61 0.45
CA ALA A 65 -17.64 -3.93 1.72
C ALA A 65 -19.00 -4.19 2.40
N SER A 66 -19.00 -4.98 3.46
CA SER A 66 -20.12 -5.11 4.40
C SER A 66 -20.60 -3.71 4.76
N LYS A 67 -21.91 -3.41 4.65
CA LYS A 67 -22.45 -2.07 4.90
C LYS A 67 -22.06 -1.59 6.30
N LEU A 68 -21.01 -0.77 6.39
CA LEU A 68 -20.55 -0.17 7.63
C LEU A 68 -21.51 0.97 8.01
N HIS A 69 -22.07 0.94 9.21
CA HIS A 69 -23.01 1.96 9.66
C HIS A 69 -22.29 3.22 10.16
N GLY A 70 -22.81 4.41 9.82
CA GLY A 70 -22.28 5.68 10.31
C GLY A 70 -20.97 6.12 9.67
N VAL A 71 -20.61 5.51 8.54
CA VAL A 71 -19.45 5.87 7.71
C VAL A 71 -19.90 6.10 6.27
N GLN A 72 -19.10 6.85 5.52
CA GLN A 72 -19.30 7.14 4.11
C GLN A 72 -18.04 6.75 3.35
N GLU A 73 -18.19 6.06 2.22
CA GLU A 73 -17.06 5.72 1.35
C GLU A 73 -16.50 7.00 0.70
N LEU A 74 -15.17 7.08 0.60
CA LEU A 74 -14.48 8.20 -0.02
C LEU A 74 -14.49 8.02 -1.54
N ASP A 75 -14.94 9.05 -2.24
CA ASP A 75 -14.96 9.05 -3.71
C ASP A 75 -13.54 8.92 -4.28
N GLY A 76 -13.37 8.07 -5.27
CA GLY A 76 -12.07 7.72 -5.85
C GLY A 76 -11.18 6.82 -4.98
N PHE A 77 -11.61 6.42 -3.77
CA PHE A 77 -10.87 5.52 -2.89
C PHE A 77 -11.74 4.34 -2.42
N PRO A 78 -12.03 3.36 -3.29
CA PRO A 78 -12.83 2.20 -2.93
C PRO A 78 -12.27 1.48 -1.70
N GLY A 79 -13.14 1.13 -0.75
CA GLY A 79 -12.75 0.47 0.51
C GLY A 79 -12.16 1.40 1.58
N ALA A 80 -12.03 2.71 1.32
CA ALA A 80 -11.70 3.71 2.33
C ALA A 80 -12.95 4.49 2.73
N PHE A 81 -13.19 4.59 4.03
CA PHE A 81 -14.39 5.21 4.60
C PHE A 81 -14.02 6.34 5.55
N ILE A 82 -14.84 7.39 5.58
CA ILE A 82 -14.80 8.44 6.60
C ILE A 82 -15.98 8.27 7.55
N ARG A 83 -15.71 8.32 8.86
CA ARG A 83 -16.76 8.27 9.88
C ARG A 83 -17.53 9.59 9.90
N VAL A 84 -18.84 9.52 9.68
CA VAL A 84 -19.74 10.69 9.59
C VAL A 84 -20.67 10.84 10.80
N LYS A 85 -20.62 9.90 11.76
CA LYS A 85 -21.38 9.94 13.02
C LYS A 85 -20.54 9.44 14.21
N GLY A 86 -20.82 9.96 15.40
CA GLY A 86 -20.20 9.52 16.67
C GLY A 86 -18.99 10.34 17.11
N ASP A 87 -18.36 9.90 18.20
CA ASP A 87 -17.26 10.62 18.87
C ASP A 87 -15.98 10.71 18.00
N ASP A 88 -15.79 9.74 17.09
CA ASP A 88 -14.65 9.69 16.16
C ASP A 88 -14.98 10.28 14.78
N LEU A 89 -15.84 11.30 14.72
CA LEU A 89 -16.20 12.01 13.49
C LEU A 89 -14.95 12.45 12.72
N GLY A 90 -14.88 12.12 11.43
CA GLY A 90 -13.75 12.44 10.56
C GLY A 90 -12.59 11.44 10.60
N SER A 91 -12.68 10.36 11.40
CA SER A 91 -11.71 9.27 11.33
C SER A 91 -11.82 8.50 10.01
N ILE A 92 -10.67 8.10 9.46
CA ILE A 92 -10.58 7.30 8.24
C ILE A 92 -10.44 5.82 8.62
N ILE A 93 -11.24 4.98 7.99
CA ILE A 93 -11.21 3.52 8.11
C ILE A 93 -10.83 2.98 6.74
N ASP A 94 -9.65 2.38 6.66
CA ASP A 94 -9.20 1.68 5.47
C ASP A 94 -9.52 0.19 5.64
N THR A 95 -10.42 -0.34 4.82
CA THR A 95 -10.85 -1.75 4.85
C THR A 95 -10.15 -2.60 3.80
N ARG A 96 -9.30 -1.98 2.97
CA ARG A 96 -8.52 -2.68 1.95
C ARG A 96 -7.52 -3.64 2.60
N SER A 97 -7.21 -4.75 1.93
CA SER A 97 -6.18 -5.68 2.40
C SER A 97 -4.85 -4.93 2.60
N SER A 98 -4.23 -5.14 3.76
CA SER A 98 -2.88 -4.62 4.02
C SER A 98 -1.81 -5.35 3.24
N VAL A 99 -2.12 -6.57 2.78
CA VAL A 99 -1.25 -7.37 1.92
C VAL A 99 -1.33 -6.83 0.49
N GLY A 100 -0.24 -6.97 -0.25
CA GLY A 100 -0.12 -6.37 -1.59
C GLY A 100 0.02 -4.85 -1.60
N LYS A 101 -0.09 -4.17 -0.44
CA LYS A 101 -0.14 -2.71 -0.38
C LYS A 101 1.13 -2.09 -0.93
N PRO A 102 1.06 -1.22 -1.97
CA PRO A 102 2.21 -0.51 -2.53
C PRO A 102 2.84 0.40 -1.48
N SER A 103 3.83 -0.13 -0.79
CA SER A 103 4.55 0.51 0.29
C SER A 103 6.00 0.07 0.25
N PHE A 104 6.91 0.92 0.74
CA PHE A 104 8.33 0.58 0.71
C PHE A 104 8.59 -0.74 1.42
N LEU A 105 8.02 -0.93 2.61
CA LEU A 105 8.22 -2.16 3.38
C LEU A 105 7.74 -3.39 2.62
N HIS A 106 6.55 -3.32 1.99
CA HIS A 106 6.01 -4.44 1.22
C HIS A 106 6.88 -4.80 0.02
N PHE A 107 7.29 -3.83 -0.78
CA PHE A 107 8.22 -4.08 -1.87
C PHE A 107 9.58 -4.57 -1.38
N PHE A 108 10.12 -3.96 -0.33
CA PHE A 108 11.40 -4.35 0.22
C PHE A 108 11.41 -5.76 0.82
N ALA A 109 10.24 -6.26 1.22
CA ALA A 109 10.04 -7.64 1.65
C ALA A 109 10.06 -8.65 0.49
N MET A 110 9.74 -8.25 -0.73
CA MET A 110 9.84 -9.12 -1.92
C MET A 110 11.30 -9.45 -2.26
N SER A 111 11.55 -10.47 -3.07
CA SER A 111 12.90 -10.73 -3.57
C SER A 111 13.37 -9.61 -4.50
N SER A 112 14.69 -9.35 -4.57
CA SER A 112 15.20 -8.36 -5.52
C SER A 112 14.91 -8.75 -6.99
N GLY A 113 14.77 -10.05 -7.27
CA GLY A 113 14.42 -10.56 -8.60
C GLY A 113 12.99 -10.20 -9.01
N GLU A 114 12.03 -10.40 -8.11
CA GLU A 114 10.62 -10.02 -8.34
C GLU A 114 10.46 -8.51 -8.45
N LEU A 115 11.14 -7.74 -7.59
CA LEU A 115 11.15 -6.28 -7.67
C LEU A 115 11.66 -5.80 -9.02
N LEU A 116 12.77 -6.36 -9.50
CA LEU A 116 13.32 -6.01 -10.80
C LEU A 116 12.34 -6.36 -11.92
N LYS A 117 11.71 -7.54 -11.87
CA LYS A 117 10.70 -7.96 -12.84
C LYS A 117 9.52 -6.97 -12.89
N LEU A 118 8.94 -6.63 -11.73
CA LEU A 118 7.84 -5.67 -11.63
C LEU A 118 8.26 -4.28 -12.11
N LEU A 119 9.46 -3.83 -11.76
CA LEU A 119 9.96 -2.52 -12.17
C LEU A 119 10.11 -2.43 -13.69
N LEU A 120 10.68 -3.45 -14.33
CA LEU A 120 10.81 -3.49 -15.79
C LEU A 120 9.44 -3.51 -16.48
N GLN A 121 8.50 -4.31 -15.96
CA GLN A 121 7.13 -4.33 -16.44
C GLN A 121 6.45 -2.95 -16.29
N ALA A 122 6.66 -2.26 -15.17
CA ALA A 122 6.13 -0.92 -14.96
C ALA A 122 6.68 0.08 -15.98
N TYR A 123 7.99 0.03 -16.27
CA TYR A 123 8.58 0.87 -17.31
C TYR A 123 8.01 0.58 -18.69
N ASP A 124 7.87 -0.71 -19.05
CA ASP A 124 7.34 -1.11 -20.36
C ASP A 124 5.92 -0.59 -20.57
N LYS A 125 5.03 -0.84 -19.60
CA LYS A 125 3.64 -0.33 -19.65
C LYS A 125 3.55 1.19 -19.57
N GLN A 126 4.40 1.85 -18.78
CA GLN A 126 4.45 3.31 -18.74
C GLN A 126 4.83 3.90 -20.10
N MET A 127 5.78 3.28 -20.80
CA MET A 127 6.15 3.71 -22.16
C MET A 127 5.04 3.43 -23.18
N GLU A 128 4.31 2.31 -23.06
CA GLU A 128 3.15 2.00 -23.91
C GLU A 128 2.06 3.07 -23.76
N VAL A 129 1.63 3.33 -22.53
CA VAL A 129 0.61 4.35 -22.22
C VAL A 129 1.04 5.74 -22.67
N LEU A 130 2.32 6.09 -22.49
CA LEU A 130 2.86 7.37 -22.94
C LEU A 130 2.84 7.49 -24.47
N ALA A 131 3.21 6.42 -25.18
CA ALA A 131 3.18 6.40 -26.64
C ALA A 131 1.75 6.51 -27.19
N GLU A 132 0.77 5.94 -26.51
CA GLU A 132 -0.65 6.02 -26.88
C GLU A 132 -1.22 7.44 -26.72
N HIS A 133 -0.93 8.11 -25.59
CA HIS A 133 -1.53 9.41 -25.27
C HIS A 133 -0.75 10.62 -25.80
N GLU A 134 0.59 10.56 -25.82
CA GLU A 134 1.45 11.69 -26.17
C GLU A 134 2.32 11.44 -27.42
N GLY A 135 2.39 10.20 -27.89
CA GLY A 135 3.19 9.79 -29.04
C GLY A 135 4.60 9.30 -28.69
N PRO A 136 5.33 8.72 -29.67
CA PRO A 136 6.56 7.97 -29.41
C PRO A 136 7.83 8.82 -29.19
N ASP A 137 7.84 10.12 -29.52
CA ASP A 137 9.03 10.99 -29.45
C ASP A 137 8.90 12.10 -28.39
N THR A 138 8.42 11.75 -27.19
CA THR A 138 8.42 12.67 -26.05
C THR A 138 9.79 12.70 -25.36
N PRO A 139 10.18 13.82 -24.73
CA PRO A 139 11.39 13.87 -23.89
C PRO A 139 11.36 12.83 -22.76
N LEU A 140 10.18 12.58 -22.20
CA LEU A 140 9.98 11.59 -21.13
C LEU A 140 10.27 10.17 -21.62
N MET A 141 9.92 9.82 -22.87
CA MET A 141 10.22 8.51 -23.45
C MET A 141 11.73 8.20 -23.44
N LYS A 142 12.57 9.20 -23.74
CA LYS A 142 14.03 9.04 -23.75
C LYS A 142 14.57 8.77 -22.35
N GLU A 143 14.04 9.48 -21.34
CA GLU A 143 14.42 9.27 -19.95
C GLU A 143 13.94 7.91 -19.42
N LEU A 144 12.70 7.50 -19.71
CA LEU A 144 12.18 6.18 -19.30
C LEU A 144 13.02 5.03 -19.87
N LYS A 145 13.39 5.09 -21.15
CA LYS A 145 14.28 4.09 -21.77
C LYS A 145 15.65 4.02 -21.08
N LYS A 146 16.22 5.17 -20.74
CA LYS A 146 17.49 5.25 -20.00
C LYS A 146 17.37 4.66 -18.60
N GLN A 147 16.31 5.00 -17.87
CA GLN A 147 16.06 4.49 -16.52
C GLN A 147 15.82 2.99 -16.54
N ARG A 148 14.99 2.49 -17.46
CA ARG A 148 14.78 1.06 -17.67
C ARG A 148 16.08 0.31 -17.96
N SER A 149 16.92 0.85 -18.86
CA SER A 149 18.23 0.25 -19.16
C SER A 149 19.19 0.30 -17.97
N SER A 150 19.09 1.31 -17.10
CA SER A 150 19.86 1.36 -15.85
C SER A 150 19.38 0.29 -14.87
N ALA A 151 18.06 0.14 -14.71
CA ALA A 151 17.47 -0.85 -13.81
C ALA A 151 17.80 -2.28 -14.25
N SER A 152 17.73 -2.58 -15.56
CA SER A 152 18.02 -3.92 -16.10
C SER A 152 19.47 -4.38 -15.91
N ARG A 153 20.38 -3.48 -15.52
CA ARG A 153 21.80 -3.81 -15.22
C ARG A 153 22.04 -4.14 -13.76
N ILE A 154 21.04 -4.00 -12.89
CA ILE A 154 21.15 -4.32 -11.48
C ILE A 154 21.10 -5.84 -11.33
N ASP A 155 22.11 -6.40 -10.66
CA ASP A 155 22.17 -7.82 -10.29
C ASP A 155 21.32 -8.05 -9.02
N PRO A 156 20.24 -8.85 -9.11
CA PRO A 156 19.36 -9.13 -7.98
C PRO A 156 20.06 -9.80 -6.79
N GLU A 157 20.97 -10.75 -7.04
CA GLU A 157 21.66 -11.46 -5.97
C GLU A 157 22.62 -10.53 -5.22
N LYS A 158 23.26 -9.61 -5.94
CA LYS A 158 24.09 -8.58 -5.33
C LYS A 158 23.25 -7.61 -4.51
N ALA A 159 22.06 -7.23 -5.00
CA ALA A 159 21.14 -6.36 -4.29
C ALA A 159 20.70 -6.99 -2.95
N ASP A 160 20.25 -8.25 -2.94
CA ASP A 160 19.85 -8.93 -1.71
C ASP A 160 21.03 -9.12 -0.74
N ARG A 161 22.23 -9.45 -1.24
CA ARG A 161 23.43 -9.56 -0.39
C ARG A 161 23.81 -8.24 0.29
N SER A 162 23.66 -7.11 -0.41
CA SER A 162 24.01 -5.79 0.14
C SER A 162 23.12 -5.39 1.32
N VAL A 163 21.85 -5.79 1.27
CA VAL A 163 20.84 -5.46 2.27
C VAL A 163 21.03 -6.22 3.59
N ARG A 164 21.51 -7.47 3.55
CA ARG A 164 21.72 -8.29 4.76
C ARG A 164 22.58 -7.59 5.81
N LYS A 165 23.60 -6.84 5.37
CA LYS A 165 24.49 -6.09 6.27
C LYS A 165 23.77 -4.95 6.98
N VAL A 166 22.86 -4.26 6.29
CA VAL A 166 22.07 -3.15 6.83
C VAL A 166 21.03 -3.70 7.79
N LEU A 167 20.28 -4.75 7.40
CA LEU A 167 19.24 -5.35 8.25
C LEU A 167 19.77 -5.87 9.59
N ASN A 168 21.00 -6.40 9.64
CA ASN A 168 21.63 -6.81 10.90
C ASN A 168 21.78 -5.66 11.91
N GLN A 169 21.80 -4.40 11.45
CA GLN A 169 21.87 -3.22 12.32
C GLN A 169 20.48 -2.81 12.84
N PHE A 170 19.41 -3.33 12.23
CA PHE A 170 18.02 -2.93 12.49
C PHE A 170 17.10 -4.16 12.70
N ALA A 171 17.32 -4.88 13.80
CA ALA A 171 16.57 -6.09 14.14
C ALA A 171 15.03 -5.91 14.21
N GLU A 172 14.55 -4.73 14.63
CA GLU A 172 13.10 -4.43 14.64
C GLU A 172 12.52 -4.41 13.22
N LEU A 173 13.25 -3.84 12.27
CA LEU A 173 12.83 -3.82 10.87
C LEU A 173 12.95 -5.19 10.21
N GLU A 174 14.01 -5.95 10.50
CA GLU A 174 14.13 -7.31 9.99
C GLU A 174 12.93 -8.18 10.40
N ARG A 175 12.42 -7.99 11.62
CA ARG A 175 11.21 -8.64 12.10
C ARG A 175 9.97 -8.17 11.33
N GLU A 176 9.80 -6.87 11.12
CA GLU A 176 8.67 -6.31 10.36
C GLU A 176 8.67 -6.83 8.90
N ILE A 177 9.83 -6.91 8.26
CA ILE A 177 9.96 -7.46 6.91
C ILE A 177 9.51 -8.92 6.88
N LYS A 178 9.94 -9.74 7.84
CA LYS A 178 9.54 -11.16 7.93
C LYS A 178 8.04 -11.32 8.18
N GLU A 179 7.44 -10.45 8.99
CA GLU A 179 6.00 -10.44 9.23
C GLU A 179 5.23 -10.13 7.94
N VAL A 180 5.67 -9.14 7.15
CA VAL A 180 5.06 -8.82 5.86
C VAL A 180 5.21 -9.99 4.86
N GLN A 181 6.36 -10.66 4.82
CA GLN A 181 6.54 -11.86 3.99
C GLN A 181 5.59 -12.99 4.39
N ALA A 182 5.45 -13.24 5.70
CA ALA A 182 4.58 -14.30 6.20
C ALA A 182 3.10 -14.02 5.91
N LEU A 183 2.67 -12.75 6.00
CA LEU A 183 1.31 -12.36 5.64
C LEU A 183 1.03 -12.53 4.14
N ALA A 184 2.01 -12.23 3.29
CA ALA A 184 1.86 -12.43 1.85
C ALA A 184 1.70 -13.91 1.50
N LEU A 185 2.53 -14.79 2.06
CA LEU A 185 2.43 -16.24 1.84
C LEU A 185 1.09 -16.81 2.34
N LYS A 186 0.58 -16.33 3.48
CA LYS A 186 -0.69 -16.79 4.02
C LYS A 186 -1.89 -16.41 3.14
N GLU A 187 -1.87 -15.22 2.54
CA GLU A 187 -2.94 -14.79 1.62
C GLU A 187 -2.88 -15.58 0.30
N GLU A 188 -1.67 -15.89 -0.20
CA GLU A 188 -1.50 -16.76 -1.38
C GLU A 188 -2.05 -18.19 -1.13
N GLU A 189 -1.78 -18.78 0.04
CA GLU A 189 -2.32 -20.10 0.42
C GLU A 189 -3.86 -20.07 0.54
N GLU A 190 -4.44 -19.02 1.14
CA GLU A 190 -5.89 -18.86 1.25
C GLU A 190 -6.58 -18.68 -0.12
N GLU A 191 -5.93 -18.05 -1.08
CA GLU A 191 -6.47 -17.89 -2.44
C GLU A 191 -6.40 -19.17 -3.28
N GLU A 192 -5.44 -20.07 -3.03
CA GLU A 192 -5.38 -21.37 -3.71
C GLU A 192 -6.41 -22.38 -3.19
N GLU A 193 -6.78 -22.32 -1.89
CA GLU A 193 -7.78 -23.22 -1.30
C GLU A 193 -9.23 -22.91 -1.75
N ASP A 194 -9.54 -21.68 -2.16
CA ASP A 194 -10.90 -21.23 -2.56
C ASP A 194 -11.27 -21.59 -4.01
N VAL A 195 -10.34 -22.18 -4.79
CA VAL A 195 -10.56 -22.58 -6.21
C VAL A 195 -10.92 -24.08 -6.34
N GLY A 196 -11.09 -24.79 -5.22
CA GLY A 196 -11.17 -26.25 -5.18
C GLY A 196 -12.55 -26.90 -5.01
N ASP A 197 -13.67 -26.16 -5.01
CA ASP A 197 -14.98 -26.72 -4.63
C ASP A 197 -16.15 -26.30 -5.55
N ASP A 198 -15.98 -26.49 -6.87
CA ASP A 198 -17.08 -26.41 -7.85
C ASP A 198 -16.83 -27.40 -8.99
N ASP A 199 -16.88 -28.71 -8.71
CA ASP A 199 -17.00 -29.75 -9.75
C ASP A 199 -17.75 -30.97 -9.19
N ASP A 200 -19.01 -30.77 -8.78
CA ASP A 200 -20.01 -31.85 -8.71
C ASP A 200 -21.16 -31.53 -9.68
N VAL A 201 -20.87 -31.62 -10.99
CA VAL A 201 -21.93 -31.70 -12.01
C VAL A 201 -22.44 -33.14 -12.03
N ASP A 202 -23.44 -33.41 -11.18
CA ASP A 202 -24.28 -34.60 -11.26
C ASP A 202 -25.06 -34.59 -12.58
N THR A 203 -24.41 -35.09 -13.65
CA THR A 203 -25.11 -35.51 -14.87
C THR A 203 -25.58 -36.93 -14.66
N ALA A 204 -26.64 -37.09 -13.87
CA ALA A 204 -27.43 -38.31 -13.90
C ALA A 204 -28.34 -38.26 -15.13
N ASP A 205 -27.88 -38.91 -16.20
CA ASP A 205 -28.69 -39.39 -17.32
C ASP A 205 -29.95 -40.09 -16.77
N ASP A 206 -31.12 -39.48 -16.98
CA ASP A 206 -32.41 -40.14 -16.78
C ASP A 206 -32.72 -40.97 -18.04
N TYR A 207 -32.76 -42.29 -17.86
CA TYR A 207 -32.97 -43.32 -18.88
C TYR A 207 -34.47 -43.50 -19.17
N MET A 208 -34.81 -43.58 -20.47
CA MET A 208 -35.99 -44.25 -21.09
C MET A 208 -37.41 -43.84 -20.69
#